data_AF-A0A380T976-F1
#
_entry.id   AF-A0A380T976-F1
#
_cell.length_a   1.000
_cell.length_b   1.000
_cell.length_c   1.000
_cell.angle_alpha   90.00
_cell.angle_beta   90.00
_cell.angle_gamma   90.00
#
_symmetry.space_group_name_H-M   'P 1'
#
loop_
_entity.id
_entity.type
_entity.pdbx_description
1 polymer ?
#
loop_
_entity_poly.entity_id
_entity_poly.type
_entity_poly.pdbx_seq_one_letter_code
_entity_poly.pdbx_strand_id
1 'polypeptide(L)'
;MSSLRDKRSSRIEDPLASATPAVRLAGRGQEVVIGTITSVAANGDVKVNFAGTPAGLPVAALTTALIGADDIGRRAALLFIEGDPARPLVLGLIREETTVVTAAGSDTQRAERGAALLDGERVVLTAQSEIELKCGKASITLTRAGKILIRGAYVLSRSSGANRIQGGSVEIN
;
A
#
# COMPACT_ATOMS: atom_id res chain seq x y z
N MET A 1 20.62 -32.42 -72.87
CA MET A 1 21.23 -33.13 -71.72
C MET A 1 22.29 -32.22 -71.12
N SER A 2 22.19 -31.97 -69.81
CA SER A 2 23.31 -31.73 -68.87
C SER A 2 24.26 -30.55 -69.17
N SER A 3 24.61 -29.63 -68.28
CA SER A 3 24.33 -29.43 -66.87
C SER A 3 25.12 -28.18 -66.49
N LEU A 4 24.44 -27.22 -65.85
CA LEU A 4 24.84 -26.57 -64.60
C LEU A 4 26.35 -26.33 -64.37
N ARG A 5 26.76 -25.06 -64.25
CA ARG A 5 26.76 -24.27 -63.00
C ARG A 5 27.64 -23.04 -63.17
N ASP A 6 26.99 -21.90 -63.27
CA ASP A 6 27.61 -20.59 -63.13
C ASP A 6 27.85 -20.33 -61.63
N LYS A 7 29.06 -19.89 -61.27
CA LYS A 7 29.49 -19.73 -59.88
C LYS A 7 30.07 -18.34 -59.67
N ARG A 8 29.38 -17.60 -58.78
CA ARG A 8 29.86 -16.53 -57.89
C ARG A 8 29.94 -15.12 -58.51
N SER A 9 28.98 -14.23 -58.27
CA SER A 9 28.65 -13.52 -57.00
C SER A 9 29.71 -12.51 -56.57
N SER A 10 29.50 -11.23 -56.89
CA SER A 10 29.98 -10.10 -56.09
C SER A 10 29.01 -8.91 -56.20
N ARG A 11 28.17 -8.74 -55.18
CA ARG A 11 27.50 -7.50 -54.75
C ARG A 11 27.57 -7.54 -53.23
N ILE A 12 28.53 -6.83 -52.64
CA ILE A 12 28.39 -5.49 -52.03
C ILE A 12 27.43 -5.53 -50.83
N GLU A 13 27.99 -5.04 -49.73
CA GLU A 13 27.65 -5.12 -48.30
C GLU A 13 26.29 -4.52 -47.93
N ASP A 14 25.73 -4.94 -46.78
CA ASP A 14 25.66 -4.01 -45.65
C ASP A 14 25.41 -4.72 -44.30
N PRO A 15 25.94 -4.19 -43.18
CA PRO A 15 26.13 -4.89 -41.92
C PRO A 15 25.14 -4.43 -40.85
N LEU A 16 24.08 -5.16 -40.59
CA LEU A 16 23.24 -4.92 -39.40
C LEU A 16 22.42 -6.16 -39.03
N ALA A 17 23.08 -7.19 -38.54
CA ALA A 17 22.41 -8.28 -37.83
C ALA A 17 22.99 -8.35 -36.42
N SER A 18 22.64 -7.34 -35.62
CA SER A 18 22.86 -7.33 -34.18
C SER A 18 22.22 -8.57 -33.56
N ALA A 19 23.10 -9.36 -32.95
CA ALA A 19 22.89 -10.44 -32.01
C ALA A 19 21.52 -10.47 -31.32
N THR A 20 20.80 -11.57 -31.52
CA THR A 20 19.87 -12.07 -30.50
C THR A 20 20.44 -13.37 -29.96
N PRO A 21 21.20 -13.36 -28.85
CA PRO A 21 21.26 -14.53 -28.01
C PRO A 21 19.96 -14.55 -27.21
N ALA A 22 19.14 -15.60 -27.40
CA ALA A 22 18.08 -15.96 -26.48
C ALA A 22 18.71 -16.05 -25.07
N VAL A 23 18.41 -15.07 -24.21
CA VAL A 23 18.93 -15.04 -22.85
C VAL A 23 18.31 -16.21 -22.12
N ARG A 24 19.16 -17.20 -21.82
CA ARG A 24 18.83 -18.34 -20.98
C ARG A 24 18.38 -17.80 -19.62
N LEU A 25 17.14 -18.08 -19.22
CA LEU A 25 16.70 -18.00 -17.82
C LEU A 25 17.51 -19.03 -17.01
N ALA A 26 18.73 -18.68 -16.64
CA ALA A 26 19.54 -19.44 -15.72
C ALA A 26 19.16 -19.00 -14.30
N GLY A 27 18.51 -19.92 -13.60
CA GLY A 27 17.90 -19.70 -12.29
C GLY A 27 18.90 -19.25 -11.22
N ARG A 28 18.57 -18.11 -10.62
CA ARG A 28 18.79 -17.67 -9.23
C ARG A 28 18.14 -16.29 -9.14
N GLY A 29 16.84 -16.19 -8.91
CA GLY A 29 16.21 -14.87 -8.98
C GLY A 29 14.70 -14.79 -8.84
N GLN A 30 14.10 -15.54 -7.91
CA GLN A 30 12.71 -15.31 -7.48
C GLN A 30 12.58 -15.44 -5.96
N GLU A 31 13.64 -15.11 -5.23
CA GLU A 31 13.57 -15.08 -3.78
C GLU A 31 13.11 -13.69 -3.34
N VAL A 32 12.07 -13.64 -2.53
CA VAL A 32 11.67 -12.42 -1.85
C VAL A 32 12.73 -12.11 -0.81
N VAL A 33 13.38 -10.95 -0.93
CA VAL A 33 14.37 -10.50 0.05
C VAL A 33 13.72 -9.56 1.04
N ILE A 34 14.02 -9.75 2.32
CA ILE A 34 13.54 -8.86 3.37
C ILE A 34 14.56 -7.75 3.59
N GLY A 35 14.10 -6.51 3.43
CA GLY A 35 14.86 -5.31 3.74
C GLY A 35 14.17 -4.42 4.76
N THR A 36 14.79 -3.28 5.04
CA THR A 36 14.31 -2.26 5.96
C THR A 36 14.25 -0.92 5.23
N ILE A 37 13.16 -0.18 5.42
CA ILE A 37 13.06 1.19 4.95
C ILE A 37 13.99 2.07 5.78
N THR A 38 14.89 2.82 5.15
CA THR A 38 15.90 3.63 5.85
C THR A 38 15.61 5.12 5.77
N SER A 39 15.01 5.58 4.68
CA SER A 39 14.60 6.97 4.52
C SER A 39 13.48 7.08 3.49
N VAL A 40 12.62 8.06 3.69
CA VAL A 40 11.63 8.52 2.71
C VAL A 40 11.85 10.02 2.53
N ALA A 41 12.16 10.44 1.31
CA ALA A 41 12.35 11.85 0.98
C ALA A 41 11.00 12.55 0.74
N ALA A 42 10.99 13.89 0.78
CA ALA A 42 9.77 14.68 0.62
C ALA A 42 9.12 14.54 -0.77
N ASN A 43 9.88 14.13 -1.78
CA ASN A 43 9.40 13.82 -3.12
C ASN A 43 8.83 12.38 -3.25
N GLY A 44 8.85 11.59 -2.18
CA GLY A 44 8.39 10.20 -2.17
C GLY A 44 9.48 9.16 -2.46
N ASP A 45 10.74 9.56 -2.70
CA ASP A 45 11.81 8.61 -2.95
C ASP A 45 12.12 7.79 -1.69
N VAL A 46 12.10 6.47 -1.84
CA VAL A 46 12.34 5.53 -0.75
C VAL A 46 13.72 4.92 -0.89
N LYS A 47 14.47 4.84 0.21
CA LYS A 47 15.71 4.06 0.28
C LYS A 47 15.56 2.88 1.21
N VAL A 48 16.12 1.75 0.81
CA VAL A 48 16.08 0.50 1.55
C VAL A 48 17.48 -0.05 1.81
N ASN A 49 17.60 -0.80 2.89
CA ASN A 49 18.78 -1.60 3.18
C ASN A 49 18.35 -3.06 3.36
N PHE A 50 19.15 -4.00 2.88
CA PHE A 50 18.88 -5.44 2.94
C PHE A 50 20.19 -6.24 2.93
N ALA A 51 20.12 -7.53 3.27
CA ALA A 51 21.28 -8.41 3.21
C ALA A 51 21.75 -8.57 1.75
N GLY A 52 22.98 -8.10 1.44
CA GLY A 52 23.49 -8.03 0.08
C GLY A 52 23.48 -6.63 -0.55
N THR A 53 23.19 -5.60 0.25
CA THR A 53 23.25 -4.21 -0.20
C THR A 53 24.65 -3.84 -0.71
N PRO A 54 24.79 -3.35 -1.96
CA PRO A 54 26.06 -2.89 -2.50
C PRO A 54 26.70 -1.82 -1.61
N ALA A 55 27.95 -2.03 -1.21
CA ALA A 55 28.72 -1.13 -0.34
C ALA A 55 28.11 -0.85 1.05
N GLY A 56 27.07 -1.57 1.48
CA GLY A 56 26.42 -1.38 2.78
C GLY A 56 25.66 -0.04 2.91
N LEU A 57 25.42 0.66 1.80
CA LEU A 57 24.73 1.95 1.78
C LEU A 57 23.29 1.79 1.29
N PRO A 58 22.31 2.51 1.86
CA PRO A 58 20.93 2.40 1.42
C PRO A 58 20.74 2.73 -0.07
N VAL A 59 20.00 1.86 -0.75
CA VAL A 59 19.74 1.93 -2.20
C VAL A 59 18.35 2.49 -2.44
N ALA A 60 18.21 3.36 -3.45
CA ALA A 60 16.90 3.86 -3.87
C ALA A 60 16.05 2.71 -4.43
N ALA A 61 14.79 2.63 -4.01
CA ALA A 61 13.86 1.60 -4.41
C ALA A 61 12.64 2.18 -5.11
N LEU A 62 12.14 1.48 -6.12
CA LEU A 62 10.79 1.70 -6.61
C LEU A 62 9.80 1.07 -5.63
N THR A 63 8.57 1.57 -5.59
CA THR A 63 7.55 1.06 -4.66
C THR A 63 6.24 0.78 -5.41
N THR A 64 5.58 -0.32 -5.05
CA THR A 64 4.19 -0.59 -5.47
C THR A 64 3.18 -0.23 -4.38
N ALA A 65 3.66 0.09 -3.18
CA ALA A 65 2.87 0.53 -2.04
C ALA A 65 3.15 2.00 -1.72
N LEU A 66 2.17 2.67 -1.09
CA LEU A 66 2.40 3.96 -0.46
C LEU A 66 3.27 3.76 0.77
N ILE A 67 4.44 4.41 0.79
CA ILE A 67 5.40 4.36 1.88
C ILE A 67 5.60 5.79 2.36
N GLY A 68 5.29 6.04 3.62
CA GLY A 68 5.40 7.35 4.26
C GLY A 68 6.58 7.44 5.22
N ALA A 69 6.81 8.63 5.77
CA ALA A 69 7.84 8.85 6.80
C ALA A 69 7.64 7.95 8.03
N ASP A 70 6.39 7.62 8.38
CA ASP A 70 6.05 6.72 9.47
C ASP A 70 6.49 5.27 9.24
N ASP A 71 6.92 4.92 8.01
CA ASP A 71 7.38 3.59 7.66
C ASP A 71 8.89 3.40 7.78
N ILE A 72 9.64 4.46 8.10
CA ILE A 72 11.09 4.38 8.32
C ILE A 72 11.40 3.40 9.47
N GLY A 73 12.35 2.49 9.25
CA GLY A 73 12.72 1.42 10.17
C GLY A 73 11.87 0.14 10.04
N ARG A 74 10.76 0.17 9.29
CA ARG A 74 9.91 -1.01 9.08
C ARG A 74 10.52 -1.97 8.07
N ARG A 75 10.17 -3.24 8.21
CA ARG A 75 10.58 -4.31 7.29
C ARG A 75 9.69 -4.30 6.04
N ALA A 76 10.31 -4.56 4.89
CA ALA A 76 9.66 -4.58 3.59
C ALA A 76 10.07 -5.83 2.80
N ALA A 77 9.13 -6.35 2.00
CA ALA A 77 9.38 -7.40 1.03
C ALA A 77 9.88 -6.78 -0.28
N LEU A 78 11.04 -7.22 -0.73
CA LEU A 78 11.74 -6.70 -1.89
C LEU A 78 11.84 -7.77 -2.99
N LEU A 79 11.70 -7.32 -4.24
CA LEU A 79 12.22 -8.00 -5.41
C LEU A 79 13.25 -7.11 -6.09
N PHE A 80 13.99 -7.67 -7.03
CA PHE A 80 15.00 -6.95 -7.80
C PHE A 80 14.63 -6.96 -9.27
N ILE A 81 14.59 -5.78 -9.88
CA ILE A 81 14.23 -5.63 -11.28
C ILE A 81 15.33 -6.29 -12.11
N GLU A 82 14.94 -7.25 -12.95
CA GLU A 82 15.87 -8.06 -13.75
C GLU A 82 16.91 -8.83 -12.90
N GLY A 83 16.62 -9.02 -11.61
CA GLY A 83 17.52 -9.68 -10.66
C GLY A 83 18.68 -8.82 -10.17
N ASP A 84 18.70 -7.51 -10.46
CA ASP A 84 19.79 -6.59 -10.07
C ASP A 84 19.62 -6.05 -8.63
N PRO A 85 20.51 -6.39 -7.67
CA PRO A 85 20.46 -5.87 -6.31
C PRO A 85 20.57 -4.34 -6.20
N ALA A 86 21.13 -3.66 -7.21
CA ALA A 86 21.17 -2.20 -7.25
C ALA A 86 19.82 -1.56 -7.61
N ARG A 87 18.82 -2.38 -8.01
CA ARG A 87 17.49 -1.92 -8.46
C ARG A 87 16.37 -2.63 -7.68
N PRO A 88 16.23 -2.38 -6.37
CA PRO A 88 15.17 -2.95 -5.56
C PRO A 88 13.79 -2.38 -5.92
N LEU A 89 12.77 -3.23 -5.84
CA LEU A 89 11.36 -2.94 -5.92
C LEU A 89 10.68 -3.39 -4.62
N VAL A 90 10.13 -2.45 -3.87
CA VAL A 90 9.32 -2.73 -2.68
C VAL A 90 7.93 -3.18 -3.12
N LEU A 91 7.60 -4.44 -2.83
CA LEU A 91 6.27 -5.00 -3.07
C LEU A 91 5.26 -4.56 -2.00
N GLY A 92 5.73 -4.43 -0.76
CA GLY A 92 4.90 -4.04 0.37
C GLY A 92 5.63 -4.13 1.71
N LEU A 93 5.01 -3.59 2.75
CA LEU A 93 5.52 -3.63 4.12
C LEU A 93 5.13 -4.94 4.80
N ILE A 94 6.08 -5.54 5.51
CA ILE A 94 5.85 -6.75 6.30
C ILE A 94 5.20 -6.32 7.62
N ARG A 95 4.04 -6.90 7.92
CA ARG A 95 3.39 -6.73 9.22
C ARG A 95 3.88 -7.82 10.16
N GLU A 96 4.73 -7.44 11.10
CA GLU A 96 4.91 -8.26 12.29
C GLU A 96 3.74 -7.96 13.22
N GLU A 97 2.95 -8.97 13.57
CA GLU A 97 1.94 -8.84 14.62
C GLU A 97 2.67 -8.55 15.93
N THR A 98 2.93 -7.26 16.16
CA THR A 98 3.57 -6.81 17.38
C THR A 98 2.49 -6.84 18.45
N THR A 99 2.48 -7.89 19.26
CA THR A 99 1.77 -7.85 20.54
C THR A 99 2.53 -6.87 21.44
N VAL A 100 2.28 -5.57 21.27
CA VAL A 100 2.82 -4.54 22.14
C VAL A 100 1.91 -4.40 23.35
N VAL A 101 2.38 -4.92 24.48
CA VAL A 101 1.92 -4.49 25.80
C VAL A 101 2.36 -3.03 25.97
N THR A 102 1.36 -2.16 25.94
CA THR A 102 1.28 -0.75 26.36
C THR A 102 2.54 -0.02 26.85
N ALA A 103 2.82 1.15 26.26
CA ALA A 103 3.07 2.39 27.02
C ALA A 103 2.85 3.63 26.13
N ALA A 104 1.87 4.44 26.53
CA ALA A 104 1.67 5.88 26.29
C ALA A 104 2.11 6.54 24.96
N GLY A 105 1.12 7.07 24.23
CA GLY A 105 1.20 8.42 23.68
C GLY A 105 1.52 8.59 22.19
N SER A 106 0.57 8.25 21.31
CA SER A 106 0.37 8.97 20.04
C SER A 106 -0.96 8.52 19.41
N ASP A 107 -1.92 9.44 19.34
CA ASP A 107 -3.34 9.21 19.07
C ASP A 107 -3.68 9.02 17.56
N THR A 108 -2.76 8.44 16.77
CA THR A 108 -2.93 8.33 15.30
C THR A 108 -2.75 6.92 14.73
N GLN A 109 -2.47 5.90 15.54
CA GLN A 109 -2.25 4.52 15.05
C GLN A 109 -3.23 3.50 15.63
N ARG A 110 -4.52 3.84 15.69
CA ARG A 110 -5.59 2.89 16.05
C ARG A 110 -6.66 2.76 14.98
N ALA A 111 -6.27 2.73 13.71
CA ALA A 111 -7.12 2.20 12.64
C ALA A 111 -7.13 0.65 12.66
N GLU A 112 -7.17 0.06 13.85
CA GLU A 112 -7.18 -1.38 14.03
C GLU A 112 -8.63 -1.89 14.07
N ARG A 113 -9.03 -2.40 12.90
CA ARG A 113 -10.13 -3.35 12.67
C ARG A 113 -11.55 -2.80 12.92
N GLY A 114 -11.97 -1.87 12.06
CA GLY A 114 -13.38 -1.76 11.67
C GLY A 114 -13.63 -2.66 10.46
N ALA A 115 -14.60 -3.56 10.54
CA ALA A 115 -15.08 -4.30 9.37
C ALA A 115 -16.31 -3.58 8.79
N ALA A 116 -16.27 -3.30 7.50
CA ALA A 116 -17.43 -2.88 6.72
C ALA A 116 -17.85 -4.05 5.83
N LEU A 117 -18.98 -4.67 6.12
CA LEU A 117 -19.61 -5.65 5.23
C LEU A 117 -20.54 -4.89 4.29
N LEU A 118 -20.30 -5.04 2.98
CA LEU A 118 -21.16 -4.53 1.92
C LEU A 118 -21.73 -5.73 1.17
N ASP A 119 -23.03 -5.97 1.27
CA ASP A 119 -23.74 -7.03 0.53
C ASP A 119 -24.48 -6.50 -0.72
N GLY A 120 -24.24 -5.24 -1.09
CA GLY A 120 -24.92 -4.55 -2.20
C GLY A 120 -26.26 -3.91 -1.83
N GLU A 121 -26.85 -4.28 -0.69
CA GLU A 121 -28.13 -3.76 -0.19
C GLU A 121 -28.00 -3.06 1.18
N ARG A 122 -26.99 -3.43 1.97
CA ARG A 122 -26.76 -3.04 3.36
C ARG A 122 -25.27 -2.84 3.65
N VAL A 123 -24.99 -1.81 4.44
CA VAL A 123 -23.66 -1.54 5.01
C VAL A 123 -23.72 -1.77 6.52
N VAL A 124 -22.84 -2.64 7.02
CA VAL A 124 -22.70 -2.89 8.47
C VAL A 124 -21.32 -2.46 8.94
N LEU A 125 -21.27 -1.43 9.79
CA LEU A 125 -20.05 -0.94 10.44
C LEU A 125 -19.97 -1.46 11.88
N THR A 126 -18.88 -2.15 12.22
CA THR A 126 -18.65 -2.65 13.59
C THR A 126 -17.32 -2.17 14.13
N ALA A 127 -17.29 -1.83 15.42
CA ALA A 127 -16.08 -1.46 16.14
C ALA A 127 -16.18 -1.89 17.61
N GLN A 128 -15.05 -2.20 18.24
CA GLN A 128 -15.04 -2.61 19.64
C GLN A 128 -15.30 -1.46 20.60
N SER A 129 -14.98 -0.21 20.23
CA SER A 129 -14.98 0.92 21.18
C SER A 129 -15.88 2.06 20.73
N GLU A 130 -15.70 2.54 19.50
CA GLU A 130 -16.41 3.70 18.98
C GLU A 130 -16.49 3.65 17.45
N ILE A 131 -17.56 4.20 16.88
CA ILE A 131 -17.69 4.52 15.45
C ILE A 131 -17.93 6.03 15.33
N GLU A 132 -17.00 6.76 14.72
CA GLU A 132 -17.13 8.20 14.44
C GLU A 132 -17.22 8.45 12.93
N LEU A 133 -18.29 9.13 12.49
CA LEU A 133 -18.43 9.69 11.14
C LEU A 133 -18.17 11.20 11.23
N LYS A 134 -17.02 11.67 10.75
CA LYS A 134 -16.56 13.05 10.94
C LYS A 134 -16.33 13.80 9.64
N CYS A 135 -16.75 15.05 9.60
CA CYS A 135 -16.45 15.99 8.53
C CYS A 135 -16.20 17.38 9.12
N GLY A 136 -14.93 17.82 9.13
CA GLY A 136 -14.52 19.08 9.76
C GLY A 136 -14.89 19.13 11.25
N LYS A 137 -15.75 20.10 11.63
CA LYS A 137 -16.23 20.31 13.01
C LYS A 137 -17.49 19.51 13.37
N ALA A 138 -18.07 18.78 12.42
CA ALA A 138 -19.26 17.97 12.64
C ALA A 138 -18.89 16.50 12.82
N SER A 139 -19.59 15.81 13.73
CA SER A 139 -19.45 14.35 13.89
C SER A 139 -20.73 13.66 14.37
N ILE A 140 -20.87 12.39 13.98
CA ILE A 140 -21.83 11.44 14.57
C ILE A 140 -21.02 10.30 15.18
N THR A 141 -21.17 10.09 16.48
CA THR A 141 -20.37 9.15 17.24
C THR A 141 -21.25 8.12 17.96
N LEU A 142 -21.04 6.83 17.70
CA LEU A 142 -21.65 5.72 18.43
C LEU A 142 -20.61 5.12 19.39
N THR A 143 -20.93 5.08 20.68
CA THR A 143 -20.02 4.59 21.73
C THR A 143 -20.37 3.16 22.17
N ARG A 144 -19.39 2.44 22.73
CA ARG A 144 -19.61 1.12 23.37
C ARG A 144 -20.72 1.14 24.45
N ALA A 145 -20.92 2.28 25.12
CA ALA A 145 -21.97 2.44 26.13
C ALA A 145 -23.38 2.58 25.53
N GLY A 146 -23.53 2.51 24.21
CA GLY A 146 -24.81 2.65 23.51
C GLY A 146 -25.25 4.10 23.31
N LYS A 147 -24.42 5.09 23.64
CA LYS A 147 -24.72 6.51 23.39
C LYS A 147 -24.45 6.86 21.94
N ILE A 148 -25.36 7.65 21.36
CA ILE A 148 -25.19 8.33 20.08
C ILE A 148 -25.01 9.83 20.35
N LEU A 149 -23.91 10.40 19.87
CA LEU A 149 -23.60 11.82 19.99
C LEU A 149 -23.65 12.44 18.59
N ILE A 150 -24.44 13.49 18.41
CA ILE A 150 -24.49 14.27 17.16
C ILE A 150 -23.96 15.66 17.46
N ARG A 151 -22.85 16.04 16.82
CA ARG A 151 -22.21 17.35 16.98
C ARG A 151 -22.17 18.08 15.65
N GLY A 152 -22.55 19.35 15.68
CA GLY A 152 -22.47 20.24 14.54
C GLY A 152 -22.90 21.65 14.93
N ALA A 153 -22.47 22.65 14.16
CA ALA A 153 -22.91 24.03 14.34
C ALA A 153 -24.41 24.22 14.02
N TYR A 154 -24.98 23.33 13.22
CA TYR A 154 -26.38 23.30 12.84
C TYR A 154 -26.81 21.85 12.59
N VAL A 155 -27.94 21.43 13.18
CA VAL A 155 -28.52 20.10 13.00
C VAL A 155 -29.96 20.26 12.51
N LEU A 156 -30.22 19.87 11.26
CA LEU A 156 -31.55 19.85 10.68
C LEU A 156 -32.10 18.42 10.70
N SER A 157 -33.13 18.18 11.51
CA SER A 157 -33.87 16.92 11.49
C SER A 157 -35.15 17.08 10.66
N ARG A 158 -35.15 16.54 9.43
CA ARG A 158 -36.30 16.60 8.52
C ARG A 158 -36.73 15.18 8.14
N SER A 159 -38.02 14.91 8.22
CA SER A 159 -38.65 13.67 7.77
C SER A 159 -39.80 14.00 6.82
N SER A 160 -40.04 13.15 5.82
CA SER A 160 -41.27 13.21 5.00
C SER A 160 -42.47 12.58 5.71
N GLY A 161 -42.22 11.73 6.71
CA GLY A 161 -43.22 11.13 7.59
C GLY A 161 -43.16 11.71 8.99
N ALA A 162 -43.58 10.92 9.99
CA ALA A 162 -43.46 11.32 11.38
C ALA A 162 -41.99 11.30 11.84
N ASN A 163 -41.58 12.33 12.60
CA ASN A 163 -40.34 12.31 13.36
C ASN A 163 -40.67 12.08 14.84
N ARG A 164 -40.47 10.86 15.34
CA ARG A 164 -40.84 10.47 16.71
C ARG A 164 -39.62 10.52 17.61
N ILE A 165 -39.73 11.23 18.72
CA ILE A 165 -38.75 11.26 19.80
C ILE A 165 -39.39 10.63 21.03
N GLN A 166 -38.75 9.63 21.61
CA GLN A 166 -39.25 8.88 22.77
C GLN A 166 -38.10 8.68 23.77
N GLY A 167 -38.39 8.84 25.05
CA GLY A 167 -37.43 8.68 26.14
C GLY A 167 -38.12 8.86 27.49
N GLY A 168 -37.48 8.39 28.57
CA GLY A 168 -37.94 8.64 29.94
C GLY A 168 -37.94 10.13 30.31
N SER A 169 -37.10 10.93 29.64
CA SER A 169 -37.13 12.38 29.62
C SER A 169 -36.67 12.90 28.27
N VAL A 170 -37.19 14.06 27.87
CA VAL A 170 -36.72 14.81 26.70
C VAL A 170 -36.50 16.25 27.14
N GLU A 171 -35.24 16.67 27.13
CA GLU A 171 -34.84 18.03 27.49
C GLU A 171 -34.61 18.84 26.21
N ILE A 172 -35.33 19.96 26.08
CA ILE A 172 -35.22 20.89 24.96
C ILE A 172 -34.94 22.26 25.57
N ASN A 173 -33.84 22.87 25.15
CA ASN A 173 -33.42 24.21 25.56
C ASN A 173 -33.31 25.13 24.34
#